data_AF-A0A2E4QST0-F1
#
_entry.id   AF-A0A2E4QST0-F1
#
_cell.length_a   1.000
_cell.length_b   1.000
_cell.length_c   1.000
_cell.angle_alpha   90.00
_cell.angle_beta   90.00
_cell.angle_gamma   90.00
#
_symmetry.space_group_name_H-M   'P 1'
#
loop_
_entity.id
_entity.type
_entity.pdbx_description
1 polymer ?
#
loop_
_entity_poly.entity_id
_entity_poly.type
_entity_poly.pdbx_seq_one_letter_code
_entity_poly.pdbx_strand_id
1 'polypeptide(L)'
;MMQKALNSLFGVISSEADRNQAFAADLQEAIIKMAAQFDKSNLIERKVKGFNPFAAFKEGGREGMTKILNKETSEVLKAMVRMHNADPTGALGGKARKADLVEAMVSLAEKRAARDAKLFDY
;
A
#
# COMPACT_ATOMS: atom_id res chain seq x y z
N MET A 1 -16.98 -0.04 28.91
CA MET A 1 -17.07 -1.52 29.02
C MET A 1 -15.94 -2.22 28.25
N MET A 2 -15.64 -1.86 26.99
CA MET A 2 -14.55 -2.48 26.20
C MET A 2 -13.16 -2.46 26.87
N GLN A 3 -12.75 -1.35 27.49
CA GLN A 3 -11.44 -1.25 28.14
C GLN A 3 -11.26 -2.28 29.27
N LYS A 4 -12.30 -2.53 30.08
CA LYS A 4 -12.23 -3.52 31.16
C LYS A 4 -12.09 -4.94 30.61
N ALA A 5 -12.81 -5.25 29.52
CA ALA A 5 -12.72 -6.55 28.85
C ALA A 5 -11.33 -6.77 28.24
N LEU A 6 -10.75 -5.76 27.57
CA LEU A 6 -9.40 -5.83 27.02
C LEU A 6 -8.36 -6.05 28.11
N ASN A 7 -8.41 -5.28 29.20
CA ASN A 7 -7.47 -5.44 30.31
C ASN A 7 -7.58 -6.84 30.95
N SER A 8 -8.80 -7.38 31.07
CA SER A 8 -9.02 -8.74 31.57
C SER A 8 -8.42 -9.81 30.65
N LEU A 9 -8.58 -9.65 29.33
CA LEU A 9 -7.99 -10.56 28.34
C LEU A 9 -6.46 -10.53 28.38
N PHE A 10 -5.85 -9.33 28.45
CA PHE A 10 -4.41 -9.21 28.59
C PHE A 10 -3.90 -9.85 29.89
N GLY A 11 -4.62 -9.71 31.00
CA GLY A 11 -4.29 -10.39 32.25
C GLY A 11 -4.25 -11.92 32.13
N VAL A 12 -5.22 -12.51 31.42
CA VAL A 12 -5.25 -13.95 31.14
C VAL A 12 -4.07 -14.37 30.25
N ILE A 13 -3.80 -13.61 29.19
CA ILE A 13 -2.68 -13.88 28.26
C ILE A 13 -1.34 -13.82 28.99
N SER A 14 -1.11 -12.81 29.84
CA SER A 14 0.11 -12.69 30.64
C SER A 14 0.27 -13.86 31.61
N SER A 15 -0.80 -14.22 32.32
CA SER A 15 -0.80 -15.38 33.21
C SER A 15 -0.46 -16.69 32.48
N GLU A 16 -0.95 -16.87 31.25
CA GLU A 16 -0.67 -18.07 30.46
C GLU A 16 0.75 -18.08 29.91
N ALA A 17 1.27 -16.93 29.47
CA ALA A 17 2.66 -16.78 29.02
C ALA A 17 3.67 -17.08 30.13
N ASP A 18 3.38 -16.68 31.39
CA ASP A 18 4.25 -16.97 32.54
C ASP A 18 4.28 -18.47 32.87
N ARG A 19 3.18 -19.19 32.61
CA ARG A 19 3.01 -20.61 32.97
C ARG A 19 3.39 -21.57 31.85
N ASN A 20 3.37 -21.11 30.60
CA ASN A 20 3.56 -21.95 29.42
C ASN A 20 4.56 -21.30 28.45
N GLN A 21 5.79 -21.81 28.48
CA GLN A 21 6.88 -21.31 27.64
C GLN A 21 6.62 -21.47 26.13
N ALA A 22 5.92 -22.53 25.71
CA ALA A 22 5.59 -22.72 24.30
C ALA A 22 4.58 -21.66 23.82
N PHE A 23 3.54 -21.39 24.62
CA PHE A 23 2.60 -20.31 24.35
C PHE A 23 3.28 -18.94 24.34
N ALA A 24 4.23 -18.69 25.26
CA ALA A 24 5.00 -17.44 25.28
C ALA A 24 5.84 -17.25 24.00
N ALA A 25 6.47 -18.32 23.50
CA ALA A 25 7.23 -18.29 22.25
C ALA A 25 6.33 -18.02 21.04
N ASP A 26 5.19 -18.71 20.94
CA ASP A 26 4.21 -18.51 19.85
C ASP A 26 3.63 -17.08 19.88
N LEU A 27 3.32 -16.57 21.08
CA LEU A 27 2.83 -15.20 21.26
C LEU A 27 3.89 -14.17 20.83
N GLN A 28 5.15 -14.38 21.22
CA GLN A 28 6.25 -13.52 20.80
C GLN A 28 6.41 -13.52 19.27
N GLU A 29 6.38 -14.69 18.62
CA GLU A 29 6.45 -14.79 17.17
C GLU A 29 5.28 -14.06 16.49
N ALA A 30 4.05 -14.24 17.00
CA ALA A 30 2.87 -13.56 16.48
C ALA A 30 2.99 -12.03 16.59
N ILE A 31 3.49 -11.51 17.72
CA ILE A 31 3.72 -10.07 17.92
C ILE A 31 4.78 -9.55 16.95
N ILE A 32 5.89 -10.26 16.77
CA ILE A 32 6.95 -9.86 15.83
C ILE A 32 6.41 -9.81 14.39
N LYS A 33 5.63 -10.83 14.00
CA LYS A 33 5.00 -10.89 12.67
C LYS A 33 4.00 -9.75 12.47
N MET A 34 3.21 -9.43 13.48
CA MET A 34 2.28 -8.31 13.45
C MET A 34 3.00 -6.96 13.32
N ALA A 35 4.07 -6.75 14.09
CA ALA A 35 4.89 -5.54 14.01
C ALA A 35 5.49 -5.36 12.61
N ALA A 36 6.07 -6.42 12.04
CA ALA A 36 6.61 -6.40 10.68
C ALA A 36 5.54 -6.09 9.62
N GLN A 37 4.33 -6.64 9.77
CA GLN A 37 3.20 -6.33 8.88
C GLN A 37 2.74 -4.88 9.00
N PHE A 38 2.69 -4.35 10.23
CA PHE A 38 2.32 -2.96 10.48
C PHE A 38 3.33 -1.99 9.86
N ASP A 39 4.63 -2.22 10.07
CA ASP A 39 5.69 -1.40 9.48
C ASP A 39 5.64 -1.41 7.95
N LYS A 40 5.42 -2.60 7.37
CA LYS A 40 5.24 -2.78 5.93
C LYS A 40 4.02 -2.00 5.42
N SER A 41 2.87 -2.08 6.10
CA SER A 41 1.67 -1.34 5.71
C SER A 41 1.88 0.17 5.80
N ASN A 42 2.51 0.64 6.88
CA ASN A 42 2.82 2.07 7.06
C ASN A 42 3.79 2.58 6.00
N LEU A 43 4.76 1.76 5.59
CA LEU A 43 5.67 2.11 4.50
C LEU A 43 4.92 2.23 3.17
N ILE A 44 4.05 1.27 2.85
CA ILE A 44 3.20 1.31 1.66
C ILE A 44 2.34 2.57 1.67
N GLU A 45 1.66 2.86 2.78
CA GLU A 45 0.78 4.02 2.92
C GLU A 45 1.55 5.33 2.72
N ARG A 46 2.74 5.47 3.33
CA ARG A 46 3.59 6.66 3.15
C ARG A 46 4.00 6.85 1.70
N LYS A 47 4.45 5.78 1.03
CA LYS A 47 4.83 5.83 -0.39
C LYS A 47 3.66 6.22 -1.28
N VAL A 48 2.50 5.62 -1.03
CA VAL A 48 1.29 5.83 -1.81
C VAL A 48 0.80 7.26 -1.63
N LYS A 49 0.69 7.76 -0.38
CA LYS A 49 0.30 9.17 -0.10
C LYS A 49 1.29 10.20 -0.65
N GLY A 50 2.59 9.89 -0.62
CA GLY A 50 3.65 10.76 -1.13
C GLY A 50 3.78 10.79 -2.65
N PHE A 51 3.09 9.90 -3.38
CA PHE A 51 3.19 9.80 -4.82
C PHE A 51 2.07 10.58 -5.51
N ASN A 52 2.45 11.58 -6.32
CA ASN A 52 1.53 12.26 -7.22
C ASN A 52 1.79 11.80 -8.67
N PRO A 53 0.91 10.99 -9.26
CA PRO A 53 1.10 10.45 -10.61
C PRO A 53 1.22 11.54 -11.68
N PHE A 54 0.47 12.63 -11.54
CA PHE A 54 0.48 13.73 -12.50
C PHE A 54 1.79 14.52 -12.45
N ALA A 55 2.27 14.84 -11.25
CA ALA A 55 3.55 15.52 -11.07
C ALA A 55 4.70 14.67 -11.64
N ALA A 56 4.73 13.37 -11.31
CA ALA A 56 5.73 12.44 -11.81
C ALA A 56 5.71 12.32 -13.35
N PHE A 57 4.53 12.33 -13.96
CA PHE A 57 4.39 12.30 -15.42
C PHE A 57 4.84 13.62 -16.07
N LYS A 58 4.56 14.77 -15.45
CA LYS A 58 4.97 16.08 -15.98
C LYS A 58 6.49 16.26 -15.94
N GLU A 59 7.16 15.74 -14.92
CA GLU A 59 8.63 15.84 -14.78
C GLU A 59 9.39 14.90 -15.71
N GLY A 60 8.98 13.64 -15.79
CA GLY A 60 9.75 12.60 -16.48
C GLY A 60 9.11 12.04 -17.74
N GLY A 61 7.90 12.49 -18.09
CA GLY A 61 7.09 11.88 -19.13
C GLY A 61 6.78 10.40 -18.86
N ARG A 62 6.37 9.71 -19.91
CA ARG A 62 6.04 8.28 -19.88
C ARG A 62 7.22 7.43 -19.39
N GLU A 63 8.41 7.66 -19.94
CA GLU A 63 9.60 6.86 -19.62
C GLU A 63 10.10 7.10 -18.19
N GLY A 64 10.15 8.35 -17.73
CA GLY A 64 10.60 8.68 -16.38
C GLY A 64 9.67 8.12 -15.32
N MET A 65 8.36 8.26 -15.51
CA MET A 65 7.37 7.66 -14.61
C MET A 65 7.45 6.13 -14.59
N THR A 66 7.61 5.50 -15.77
CA THR A 66 7.78 4.04 -15.86
C THR A 66 9.01 3.56 -15.11
N LYS A 67 10.14 4.28 -15.20
CA LYS A 67 11.37 3.98 -14.45
C LYS A 67 11.18 4.09 -12.94
N ILE A 68 10.43 5.09 -12.47
CA ILE A 68 10.12 5.26 -11.03
C ILE A 68 9.25 4.10 -10.55
N LEU A 69 8.14 3.82 -11.23
CA LEU A 69 7.20 2.77 -10.84
C LEU A 69 7.82 1.36 -10.92
N ASN A 70 8.75 1.13 -11.85
CA ASN A 70 9.46 -0.15 -11.92
C ASN A 70 10.40 -0.42 -10.76
N LYS A 71 10.76 0.58 -9.94
CA LYS A 71 11.53 0.36 -8.69
C LYS A 71 10.65 -0.09 -7.54
N GLU A 72 9.34 0.05 -7.65
CA GLU A 72 8.40 -0.27 -6.58
C GLU A 72 8.01 -1.74 -6.55
N THR A 73 7.55 -2.20 -5.39
CA THR A 73 7.04 -3.56 -5.24
C THR A 73 5.63 -3.69 -5.80
N SER A 74 5.22 -4.91 -6.17
CA SER A 74 3.88 -5.16 -6.69
C SER A 74 2.77 -4.76 -5.71
N GLU A 75 3.03 -4.84 -4.40
CA GLU A 75 2.07 -4.43 -3.37
C GLU A 75 1.89 -2.92 -3.31
N VAL A 76 2.99 -2.15 -3.39
CA VAL A 76 2.94 -0.69 -3.47
C VAL A 76 2.18 -0.27 -4.73
N LEU A 77 2.46 -0.89 -5.86
CA LEU A 77 1.80 -0.59 -7.13
C LEU A 77 0.30 -0.90 -7.08
N LYS A 78 -0.12 -2.02 -6.48
CA LYS A 78 -1.55 -2.32 -6.25
C LYS A 78 -2.22 -1.27 -5.37
N ALA A 79 -1.53 -0.85 -4.30
CA ALA A 79 -2.04 0.20 -3.41
C ALA A 79 -2.16 1.56 -4.13
N MET A 80 -1.19 1.92 -4.97
CA MET A 80 -1.23 3.12 -5.82
C MET A 80 -2.39 3.06 -6.82
N VAL A 81 -2.54 1.95 -7.55
CA VAL A 81 -3.66 1.75 -8.50
C VAL A 81 -5.00 1.93 -7.82
N ARG A 82 -5.17 1.34 -6.63
CA ARG A 82 -6.40 1.47 -5.83
C ARG A 82 -6.61 2.91 -5.34
N MET A 83 -5.59 3.55 -4.76
CA MET A 83 -5.76 4.90 -4.20
C MET A 83 -6.04 5.95 -5.29
N HIS A 84 -5.38 5.83 -6.44
CA HIS A 84 -5.56 6.78 -7.54
C HIS A 84 -6.69 6.40 -8.51
N ASN A 85 -7.41 5.31 -8.22
CA ASN A 85 -8.48 4.77 -9.05
C ASN A 85 -8.04 4.58 -10.52
N ALA A 86 -6.86 3.99 -10.73
CA ALA A 86 -6.29 3.74 -12.05
C ALA A 86 -6.95 2.55 -12.78
N ASP A 87 -7.64 1.68 -12.04
CA ASP A 87 -8.42 0.56 -12.57
C ASP A 87 -9.86 0.60 -12.01
N PRO A 88 -10.72 1.49 -12.52
CA PRO A 88 -12.09 1.65 -12.00
C PRO A 88 -12.99 0.44 -12.29
N THR A 89 -12.65 -0.35 -13.31
CA THR A 89 -13.42 -1.55 -13.69
C THR A 89 -12.93 -2.81 -12.97
N GLY A 90 -11.79 -2.75 -12.28
CA GLY A 90 -11.17 -3.90 -11.63
C GLY A 90 -10.63 -4.94 -12.61
N ALA A 91 -10.36 -4.56 -13.86
CA ALA A 91 -9.96 -5.46 -14.93
C ALA A 91 -8.60 -6.12 -14.68
N LEU A 92 -7.72 -5.49 -13.91
CA LEU A 92 -6.40 -6.03 -13.56
C LEU A 92 -6.50 -7.20 -12.56
N GLY A 93 -7.56 -7.23 -11.75
CA GLY A 93 -7.80 -8.27 -10.75
C GLY A 93 -6.69 -8.43 -9.72
N GLY A 94 -6.80 -9.47 -8.87
CA GLY A 94 -5.84 -9.71 -7.78
C GLY A 94 -4.45 -10.21 -8.24
N LYS A 95 -4.36 -10.76 -9.46
CA LYS A 95 -3.16 -11.39 -10.03
C LYS A 95 -2.49 -10.58 -11.15
N ALA A 96 -2.80 -9.28 -11.25
CA ALA A 96 -2.16 -8.36 -12.20
C ALA A 96 -0.64 -8.49 -12.19
N ARG A 97 -0.01 -8.51 -13.37
CA ARG A 97 1.44 -8.48 -13.47
C ARG A 97 1.91 -7.08 -13.11
N LYS A 98 3.16 -6.97 -12.66
CA LYS A 98 3.76 -5.67 -12.33
C LYS A 98 3.70 -4.69 -13.51
N ALA A 99 3.97 -5.17 -14.73
CA ALA A 99 3.88 -4.36 -15.94
C ALA A 99 2.48 -3.75 -16.16
N ASP A 100 1.43 -4.54 -15.95
CA ASP A 100 0.05 -4.11 -16.14
C ASP A 100 -0.34 -3.01 -15.13
N LEU A 101 0.12 -3.13 -13.87
CA LEU A 101 -0.09 -2.12 -12.83
C LEU A 101 0.64 -0.80 -13.15
N VAL A 102 1.86 -0.90 -13.68
CA VAL A 102 2.64 0.27 -14.12
C VAL A 102 1.93 0.96 -15.28
N GLU A 103 1.51 0.20 -16.28
CA GLU A 103 0.80 0.73 -17.46
C GLU A 103 -0.49 1.45 -17.06
N ALA A 104 -1.29 0.88 -16.16
CA ALA A 104 -2.52 1.51 -15.68
C ALA A 104 -2.24 2.87 -15.01
N MET A 105 -1.20 2.96 -14.17
CA MET A 105 -0.82 4.21 -13.51
C MET A 105 -0.30 5.26 -14.50
N VAL A 106 0.51 4.85 -15.47
CA VAL A 106 1.04 5.72 -16.52
C VAL A 106 -0.08 6.25 -17.41
N SER A 107 -0.94 5.35 -17.90
CA SER A 107 -2.13 5.69 -18.68
C SER A 107 -3.07 6.67 -17.95
N LEU A 108 -3.24 6.50 -16.64
CA LEU A 108 -4.01 7.44 -15.82
C LEU A 108 -3.38 8.83 -15.80
N ALA A 109 -2.07 8.90 -15.54
CA ALA A 109 -1.37 10.17 -15.43
C ALA A 109 -1.32 10.91 -16.78
N GLU A 110 -1.13 10.19 -17.88
CA GLU A 110 -1.17 10.72 -19.24
C GLU A 110 -2.54 11.30 -19.58
N LYS A 111 -3.64 10.59 -19.27
CA LYS A 111 -5.01 11.10 -19.46
C LYS A 111 -5.27 12.37 -18.65
N ARG A 112 -4.79 12.41 -17.41
CA ARG A 112 -4.89 13.60 -16.56
C ARG A 112 -4.11 14.77 -17.15
N ALA A 113 -2.89 14.52 -17.63
CA ALA A 113 -2.07 15.55 -18.25
C ALA A 113 -2.65 16.09 -19.55
N ALA A 114 -3.17 15.23 -20.41
CA ALA A 114 -3.83 15.64 -21.65
C ALA A 114 -5.12 16.45 -21.41
N ARG A 115 -5.88 16.10 -20.36
CA ARG A 115 -7.07 16.86 -19.96
C ARG A 115 -6.68 18.23 -19.41
N ASP A 116 -5.66 18.30 -18.56
CA ASP A 116 -5.22 19.54 -17.96
C ASP A 116 -4.63 20.49 -19.02
N ALA A 117 -3.86 20.00 -19.99
CA ALA A 117 -3.37 20.81 -21.12
C ALA A 117 -4.53 21.50 -21.87
N LYS A 118 -5.61 20.78 -22.17
CA LYS A 118 -6.80 21.33 -22.85
C LYS A 118 -7.58 22.35 -22.02
N LEU A 119 -7.44 22.33 -20.69
CA LEU A 119 -8.15 23.25 -19.80
C LEU A 119 -7.47 24.64 -19.71
N PHE A 120 -6.19 24.74 -20.10
CA PHE A 120 -5.41 25.97 -19.99
C PHE A 120 -5.01 26.59 -21.34
N ASP A 121 -5.52 26.07 -22.47
CA ASP A 121 -5.35 26.61 -23.83
C ASP A 121 -6.38 27.72 -24.19
N TYR A 122 -6.87 28.49 -23.21
CA TYR A 122 -7.79 29.62 -23.43
C TYR A 122 -7.07 30.94 -23.66
#